data_AF-A0A538PMN8-F1
#
_entry.id   AF-A0A538PMN8-F1
#
_cell.length_a   1.000
_cell.length_b   1.000
_cell.length_c   1.000
_cell.angle_alpha   90.00
_cell.angle_beta   90.00
_cell.angle_gamma   90.00
#
_symmetry.space_group_name_H-M   'P 1'
#
loop_
_entity.id
_entity.type
_entity.pdbx_description
1 polymer ?
#
loop_
_entity_poly.entity_id
_entity_poly.type
_entity_poly.pdbx_seq_one_letter_code
_entity_poly.pdbx_strand_id
1 'polypeptide(L)'
;MSFRTDIAPLIGHCGGEGCHGGITLMTWPYQALINVPAADCTDGRVIVKPGDATNSYLLQKLAGVQMCSGVRMPRLGTPLSDASMQKIADWICQGAPNN
;
A
#
# COMPACT_ATOMS: atom_id res chain seq x y z
N MET A 1 -11.70 -9.63 7.34
CA MET A 1 -10.91 -9.29 6.14
C MET A 1 -9.53 -9.90 6.31
N SER A 2 -9.00 -10.54 5.27
CA SER A 2 -7.67 -11.17 5.27
C SER A 2 -6.72 -10.43 4.33
N PHE A 3 -5.47 -10.25 4.80
CA PHE A 3 -4.42 -9.70 3.96
C PHE A 3 -4.24 -10.52 2.67
N ARG A 4 -4.18 -11.85 2.78
CA ARG A 4 -3.83 -12.73 1.66
C ARG A 4 -4.90 -12.76 0.57
N THR A 5 -6.17 -12.78 0.95
CA THR A 5 -7.28 -12.96 -0.01
C THR A 5 -7.87 -11.64 -0.48
N ASP A 6 -7.89 -10.62 0.38
CA ASP A 6 -8.66 -9.40 0.11
C ASP A 6 -7.77 -8.22 -0.28
N ILE A 7 -6.54 -8.17 0.23
CA ILE A 7 -5.65 -7.00 0.10
C ILE A 7 -4.50 -7.27 -0.87
N ALA A 8 -3.79 -8.38 -0.70
CA ALA A 8 -2.64 -8.74 -1.51
C ALA A 8 -2.94 -8.75 -3.02
N PRO A 9 -4.12 -9.20 -3.51
CA PRO A 9 -4.45 -9.09 -4.94
C PRO A 9 -4.61 -7.63 -5.42
N LEU A 10 -5.12 -6.72 -4.58
CA LEU A 10 -5.35 -5.31 -4.95
C LEU A 10 -4.04 -4.54 -5.16
N ILE A 11 -2.99 -4.92 -4.42
CA ILE A 11 -1.67 -4.28 -4.48
C ILE A 11 -0.60 -5.16 -5.15
N GLY A 12 -0.92 -6.41 -5.47
CA GLY A 12 -0.01 -7.37 -6.10
C GLY A 12 0.43 -6.93 -7.49
N HIS A 13 -0.46 -6.27 -8.24
CA HIS A 13 -0.16 -5.66 -9.53
C HIS A 13 0.87 -4.52 -9.46
N CYS A 14 1.19 -4.03 -8.25
CA CYS A 14 2.24 -3.04 -8.02
C CYS A 14 3.60 -3.69 -7.70
N GLY A 15 3.67 -5.00 -7.44
CA GLY A 15 4.90 -5.74 -7.16
C GLY A 15 5.53 -6.36 -8.41
N GLY A 16 6.85 -6.58 -8.40
CA GLY A 16 7.61 -7.24 -9.48
C GLY A 16 8.62 -6.36 -10.22
N GLU A 17 9.44 -6.99 -11.05
CA GLU A 17 10.65 -6.45 -11.74
C GLU A 17 10.43 -5.25 -12.67
N GLY A 18 9.19 -4.76 -12.84
CA GLY A 18 8.89 -3.61 -13.70
C GLY A 18 8.78 -2.24 -13.01
N CYS A 19 8.43 -2.18 -11.72
CA CYS A 19 8.17 -0.89 -11.04
C CYS A 19 8.59 -0.87 -9.56
N HIS A 20 8.45 -1.97 -8.83
CA HIS A 20 8.84 -2.09 -7.42
C HIS A 20 9.65 -3.38 -7.17
N GLY A 21 10.55 -3.69 -8.10
CA GLY A 21 11.27 -4.96 -8.27
C GLY A 21 12.38 -5.28 -7.25
N GLY A 22 12.26 -4.83 -6.00
CA GLY A 22 13.11 -5.34 -4.92
C GLY A 22 12.62 -6.69 -4.37
N ILE A 23 11.43 -7.12 -4.78
CA ILE A 23 10.78 -8.35 -4.33
C ILE A 23 10.43 -9.16 -5.57
N THR A 24 11.11 -10.29 -5.77
CA THR A 24 10.91 -11.25 -6.87
C THR A 24 9.55 -11.97 -6.81
N LEU A 25 8.67 -11.56 -5.89
CA LEU A 25 7.32 -12.06 -5.74
C LEU A 25 6.36 -11.08 -6.42
N MET A 26 5.43 -11.59 -7.23
CA MET A 26 4.32 -10.82 -7.81
C MET A 26 3.32 -10.30 -6.75
N THR A 27 3.65 -10.43 -5.46
CA THR A 27 2.87 -9.94 -4.34
C THR A 27 3.82 -9.37 -3.28
N TRP A 28 3.43 -8.26 -2.68
CA TRP A 28 4.16 -7.70 -1.55
C TRP A 28 3.99 -8.61 -0.33
N PRO A 29 5.06 -9.16 0.27
CA PRO A 29 4.95 -9.87 1.54
C PRO A 29 4.48 -8.88 2.60
N TYR A 30 3.64 -9.36 3.51
CA TYR A 30 3.08 -8.55 4.59
C TYR A 30 4.15 -7.74 5.34
N GLN A 31 5.29 -8.35 5.68
CA GLN A 31 6.38 -7.71 6.41
C GLN A 31 7.07 -6.59 5.62
N ALA A 32 6.95 -6.54 4.29
CA ALA A 32 7.50 -5.44 3.48
C ALA A 32 6.61 -4.20 3.46
N LEU A 33 5.41 -4.26 4.04
CA LEU A 33 4.45 -3.16 4.07
C LEU A 33 4.26 -2.59 5.47
N ILE A 34 4.17 -3.46 6.48
CA ILE A 34 3.74 -3.05 7.82
C ILE A 34 4.89 -2.44 8.60
N ASN A 35 4.71 -1.20 9.07
CA ASN A 35 5.69 -0.43 9.83
C ASN A 35 7.06 -0.28 9.12
N VAL A 36 7.10 -0.50 7.81
CA VAL A 36 8.30 -0.28 6.99
C VAL A 36 8.40 1.21 6.67
N PRO A 37 9.54 1.87 6.93
CA PRO A 37 9.72 3.27 6.58
C PRO A 37 9.42 3.54 5.11
N ALA A 38 8.66 4.59 4.82
CA ALA A 38 8.47 5.05 3.46
C ALA A 38 9.75 5.77 3.01
N ALA A 39 10.59 5.10 2.22
CA ALA A 39 11.89 5.62 1.78
C ALA A 39 11.81 6.99 1.07
N ASP A 40 10.67 7.27 0.43
CA ASP A 40 10.38 8.52 -0.25
C ASP A 40 10.13 9.71 0.71
N CYS A 41 9.93 9.45 1.99
CA CYS A 41 9.48 10.42 2.98
C CYS A 41 10.55 10.67 4.05
N THR A 42 10.90 11.93 4.25
CA THR A 42 11.85 12.36 5.29
C THR A 42 11.19 12.64 6.64
N ASP A 43 9.87 12.56 6.72
CA ASP A 43 9.06 12.83 7.92
C ASP A 43 8.78 11.60 8.79
N GLY A 44 9.39 10.45 8.44
CA GLY A 44 9.34 9.24 9.25
C GLY A 44 8.05 8.42 9.15
N ARG A 45 7.14 8.74 8.21
CA ARG A 45 5.96 7.90 7.97
C ARG A 45 6.34 6.53 7.41
N VAL A 46 5.44 5.56 7.58
CA VAL A 46 5.61 4.18 7.13
C VAL A 46 4.66 3.84 5.97
N ILE A 47 4.96 2.77 5.23
CA ILE A 47 4.15 2.31 4.10
C ILE A 47 2.72 1.98 4.56
N VAL A 48 2.58 1.13 5.57
CA VAL A 48 1.32 0.90 6.28
C VAL A 48 1.54 1.10 7.78
N LYS A 49 0.73 1.96 8.38
CA LYS A 49 0.65 2.19 9.82
C LYS A 49 -0.63 1.51 10.34
N PRO A 50 -0.52 0.35 11.02
CA PRO A 50 -1.68 -0.34 11.58
C PRO A 50 -2.55 0.58 12.45
N GLY A 51 -3.86 0.54 12.23
CA GLY A 51 -4.85 1.34 12.95
C GLY A 51 -4.98 2.79 12.46
N ASP A 52 -4.17 3.22 11.50
CA ASP A 52 -4.12 4.62 11.04
C ASP A 52 -4.01 4.71 9.51
N ALA A 53 -5.17 4.63 8.86
CA ALA A 53 -5.29 4.72 7.41
C ALA A 53 -4.84 6.09 6.87
N THR A 54 -5.15 7.17 7.58
CA THR A 54 -4.83 8.54 7.16
C THR A 54 -3.32 8.78 7.10
N ASN A 55 -2.55 8.22 8.04
CA ASN A 55 -1.08 8.33 8.06
C ASN A 55 -0.36 7.13 7.43
N SER A 56 -1.06 6.29 6.67
CA SER A 56 -0.45 5.20 5.91
C SER A 56 -0.08 5.65 4.50
N TYR A 57 1.20 5.60 4.17
CA TYR A 57 1.71 6.12 2.90
C TYR A 57 1.18 5.39 1.66
N LEU A 58 0.84 4.10 1.80
CA LEU A 58 0.21 3.31 0.74
C LEU A 58 -1.06 3.99 0.21
N LEU A 59 -1.97 4.40 1.10
CA LEU A 59 -3.22 5.06 0.69
C LEU A 59 -2.98 6.44 0.09
N GLN A 60 -2.03 7.19 0.63
CA GLN A 60 -1.66 8.50 0.13
C GLN A 60 -1.12 8.42 -1.31
N LYS A 61 -0.28 7.42 -1.61
CA LYS A 61 0.20 7.13 -2.97
C LYS A 61 -0.92 6.69 -3.91
N LEU A 62 -1.84 5.84 -3.46
CA LEU A 62 -2.97 5.36 -4.27
C LEU A 62 -3.97 6.48 -4.59
N ALA A 63 -4.25 7.34 -3.61
CA ALA A 63 -5.15 8.49 -3.74
C ALA A 63 -4.49 9.71 -4.44
N GLY A 64 -3.16 9.79 -4.45
CA GLY A 64 -2.44 10.90 -5.08
C GLY A 64 -2.42 12.17 -4.23
N VAL A 65 -2.56 12.03 -2.91
CA VAL A 65 -2.66 13.14 -1.96
C VAL A 65 -1.58 13.00 -0.89
N GLN A 66 -1.06 14.12 -0.38
CA GLN A 66 -0.02 14.14 0.67
C GLN A 66 1.20 13.25 0.37
N MET A 67 1.57 13.14 -0.91
CA MET A 67 2.72 12.34 -1.35
C MET A 67 4.02 13.09 -1.11
N CYS A 68 5.03 12.39 -0.59
CA CYS A 68 6.38 12.95 -0.42
C CYS A 68 7.14 13.09 -1.74
N SER A 69 6.91 12.18 -2.70
CA SER A 69 7.59 12.20 -3.99
C SER A 69 6.79 11.46 -5.08
N GLY A 70 7.17 11.65 -6.35
CA GLY A 70 6.67 10.89 -7.47
C GLY A 70 5.24 11.25 -7.88
N VAL A 71 4.50 10.27 -8.40
CA VAL A 71 3.13 10.42 -8.92
C VAL A 71 2.18 9.43 -8.25
N ARG A 72 0.87 9.64 -8.43
CA ARG A 72 -0.17 8.73 -7.96
C ARG A 72 0.03 7.30 -8.50
N MET A 73 -0.19 6.30 -7.64
CA MET A 73 -0.21 4.89 -7.99
C MET A 73 -1.62 4.39 -8.33
N PRO A 74 -1.79 3.46 -9.28
CA PRO A 74 -0.76 2.90 -10.15
C PRO A 74 -0.27 3.92 -11.20
N ARG A 75 1.05 3.98 -11.47
CA ARG A 75 1.63 4.98 -12.41
C ARG A 75 1.11 4.84 -13.84
N LEU A 76 1.04 3.60 -14.31
CA LEU A 76 0.73 3.24 -15.71
C LEU A 76 -0.51 2.33 -15.76
N GLY A 77 -1.57 2.71 -15.06
CA GLY A 77 -2.80 1.92 -15.02
C GLY A 77 -3.99 2.68 -14.46
N THR A 78 -5.15 2.05 -14.53
CA THR A 78 -6.38 2.58 -13.98
C THR A 78 -6.25 2.74 -12.46
N PRO A 79 -6.71 3.86 -11.88
CA PRO A 79 -6.89 3.98 -10.44
C PRO A 79 -7.68 2.80 -9.87
N LEU A 80 -7.40 2.45 -8.62
CA LEU A 80 -8.26 1.53 -7.89
C LEU A 80 -9.65 2.15 -7.74
N SER A 81 -10.68 1.30 -7.79
CA SER A 81 -12.04 1.75 -7.50
C SER A 81 -12.18 2.21 -6.05
N ASP A 82 -13.14 3.08 -5.77
CA ASP A 82 -13.44 3.55 -4.40
C ASP A 82 -13.69 2.37 -3.44
N ALA A 83 -14.36 1.32 -3.92
CA ALA A 83 -14.58 0.11 -3.13
C ALA A 83 -13.27 -0.62 -2.77
N SER A 84 -12.29 -0.64 -3.68
CA SER A 84 -10.98 -1.26 -3.41
C SER A 84 -10.15 -0.39 -2.47
N MET A 85 -10.20 0.93 -2.64
CA MET A 85 -9.59 1.90 -1.72
C MET A 85 -10.15 1.75 -0.30
N GLN A 86 -11.49 1.63 -0.18
CA GLN A 86 -12.16 1.45 1.10
C GLN A 86 -11.76 0.13 1.77
N LYS A 87 -11.66 -0.98 1.03
CA LYS A 87 -11.17 -2.26 1.58
C LYS A 87 -9.77 -2.14 2.18
N ILE A 88 -8.86 -1.43 1.50
CA ILE A 88 -7.50 -1.20 2.00
C ILE A 88 -7.56 -0.34 3.27
N ALA A 89 -8.34 0.75 3.26
CA ALA A 89 -8.50 1.62 4.42
C ALA A 89 -9.08 0.87 5.64
N ASP A 90 -10.14 0.10 5.45
CA ASP A 90 -10.77 -0.69 6.50
C ASP A 90 -9.81 -1.74 7.07
N TRP A 91 -9.02 -2.42 6.22
CA TRP A 91 -8.01 -3.36 6.67
C TRP A 91 -6.93 -2.68 7.51
N ILE A 92 -6.46 -1.49 7.11
CA ILE A 92 -5.51 -0.72 7.91
C ILE A 92 -6.13 -0.31 9.24
N CYS A 93 -7.35 0.22 9.24
CA CYS A 93 -8.09 0.62 10.45
C CYS A 93 -8.29 -0.55 11.42
N GLN A 94 -8.44 -1.78 10.91
CA GLN A 94 -8.52 -3.01 11.71
C GLN A 94 -7.17 -3.46 12.31
N GLY A 95 -6.12 -2.65 12.18
CA GLY A 95 -4.78 -3.00 12.65
C GLY A 95 -3.97 -3.81 11.63
N ALA A 96 -4.37 -3.78 10.36
CA ALA A 96 -3.72 -4.50 9.27
C ALA A 96 -3.42 -5.98 9.61
N PRO A 97 -4.43 -6.81 9.95
CA PRO A 97 -4.19 -8.20 10.35
C PRO A 97 -3.58 -9.05 9.23
N ASN A 98 -2.75 -10.02 9.61
CA ASN A 98 -2.18 -11.06 8.74
C ASN A 98 -2.74 -12.44 9.13
N ASN A 99 -3.87 -12.80 8.55
CA ASN A 99 -4.69 -13.97 8.89
C ASN A 99 -5.04 -14.80 7.66
#